data_AF-A0A6A6F0K2-F1
#
_entry.id   AF-A0A6A6F0K2-F1
#
_cell.length_a   1.000
_cell.length_b   1.000
_cell.length_c   1.000
_cell.angle_alpha   90.00
_cell.angle_beta   90.00
_cell.angle_gamma   90.00
#
_symmetry.space_group_name_H-M   'P 1'
#
loop_
_entity.id
_entity.type
_entity.pdbx_description
1 polymer ?
#
loop_
_entity_poly.entity_id
_entity_poly.type
_entity_poly.pdbx_seq_one_letter_code
_entity_poly.pdbx_strand_id
1 'polypeptide(L)'
;MGDSTPPGDSTVRQEAQQETVDDHEQDVEQREAYEYWGYLFKPDKTGTDKLKTLLRGLKDLINEQYEPSDNPDLTPNQLAHFYRDLHGNYDQLFLGTPSESIAFIYKSLGCLHSLQPLHHTHQTAFTDPTVPALKTEGWIMWQTIQLLLGPEEHSSFLREAVAKWDVKDHDTGAVLPKVLPRECFPLEPDKHMVAWYEGVSERLRREAEEEERHKQIEVEHDLDQPPPRRILSEDDGASVDSRGPALAYFRNPLYRHVDGRPSIVRKNSKRPGLSP
;
A
#
# COMPACT_ATOMS: atom_id res chain seq x y z
N MET A 1 -31.88 -42.29 -47.17
CA MET A 1 -32.12 -41.60 -45.88
C MET A 1 -30.75 -41.34 -45.28
N GLY A 2 -30.18 -40.16 -45.53
CA GLY A 2 -28.92 -39.74 -44.92
C GLY A 2 -29.29 -38.87 -43.73
N ASP A 3 -29.01 -39.36 -42.53
CA ASP A 3 -29.22 -38.63 -41.29
C ASP A 3 -28.01 -37.71 -41.08
N SER A 4 -28.20 -36.42 -41.27
CA SER A 4 -27.17 -35.39 -41.06
C SER A 4 -27.37 -34.82 -39.67
N THR A 5 -26.69 -35.40 -38.69
CA THR A 5 -26.57 -34.83 -37.34
C THR A 5 -25.90 -33.45 -37.45
N PRO A 6 -26.45 -32.37 -36.87
CA PRO A 6 -25.82 -31.06 -36.94
C PRO A 6 -24.51 -31.08 -36.14
N PRO A 7 -23.41 -30.52 -36.67
CA PRO A 7 -22.09 -30.57 -36.02
C PRO A 7 -21.96 -29.70 -34.75
N GLY A 8 -23.05 -29.08 -34.27
CA GLY A 8 -23.01 -28.12 -33.15
C GLY A 8 -23.21 -28.70 -31.75
N ASP A 9 -23.87 -29.85 -31.58
CA ASP A 9 -24.28 -30.36 -30.25
C ASP A 9 -23.12 -31.03 -29.48
N SER A 10 -22.16 -31.60 -30.21
CA SER A 10 -20.98 -32.26 -29.65
C SER A 10 -19.96 -31.26 -29.08
N THR A 11 -19.76 -30.14 -29.77
CA THR A 11 -18.79 -29.11 -29.40
C THR A 11 -19.25 -28.34 -28.17
N VAL A 12 -20.54 -27.97 -28.10
CA VAL A 12 -21.11 -27.26 -26.94
C VAL A 12 -21.06 -28.13 -25.67
N ARG A 13 -21.26 -29.44 -25.78
CA ARG A 13 -21.12 -30.37 -24.63
C ARG A 13 -19.68 -30.55 -24.18
N GLN A 14 -18.72 -30.51 -25.10
CA GLN A 14 -17.29 -30.59 -24.77
C GLN A 14 -16.80 -29.31 -24.11
N GLU A 15 -17.20 -28.14 -24.62
CA GLU A 15 -16.90 -26.83 -24.01
C GLU A 15 -17.49 -26.72 -22.61
N ALA A 16 -18.76 -27.09 -22.43
CA ALA A 16 -19.39 -27.08 -21.11
C ALA A 16 -18.77 -28.08 -20.12
N GLN A 17 -18.33 -29.26 -20.58
CA GLN A 17 -17.61 -30.21 -19.71
C GLN A 17 -16.22 -29.71 -19.35
N GLN A 18 -15.53 -29.06 -20.28
CA GLN A 18 -14.19 -28.52 -20.06
C GLN A 18 -14.23 -27.33 -19.10
N GLU A 19 -15.17 -26.40 -19.25
CA GLU A 19 -15.42 -25.33 -18.28
C GLU A 19 -15.69 -25.87 -16.87
N THR A 20 -16.51 -26.92 -16.73
CA THR A 20 -16.80 -27.49 -15.40
C THR A 20 -15.61 -28.19 -14.74
N VAL A 21 -14.69 -28.74 -15.54
CA VAL A 21 -13.47 -29.38 -15.04
C VAL A 21 -12.45 -28.30 -14.63
N ASP A 22 -12.26 -27.28 -15.46
CA ASP A 22 -11.37 -26.15 -15.16
C ASP A 22 -11.84 -25.39 -13.89
N ASP A 23 -13.15 -25.19 -13.73
CA ASP A 23 -13.73 -24.58 -12.51
C ASP A 23 -13.46 -25.44 -11.26
N HIS A 24 -13.54 -26.77 -11.38
CA HIS A 24 -13.27 -27.67 -10.26
C HIS A 24 -11.79 -27.69 -9.88
N GLU A 25 -10.89 -27.71 -10.87
CA GLU A 25 -9.45 -27.67 -10.63
C GLU A 25 -9.01 -26.36 -9.95
N GLN A 26 -9.57 -25.23 -10.38
CA GLN A 26 -9.33 -23.93 -9.74
C GLN A 26 -9.82 -23.90 -8.28
N ASP A 27 -10.98 -24.49 -7.99
CA ASP A 27 -11.52 -24.58 -6.63
C ASP A 27 -10.61 -25.44 -5.72
N VAL A 28 -10.09 -26.55 -6.25
CA VAL A 28 -9.12 -27.39 -5.53
C VAL A 28 -7.83 -26.61 -5.25
N GLU A 29 -7.28 -25.91 -6.24
CA GLU A 29 -6.06 -25.12 -6.08
C GLU A 29 -6.23 -24.00 -5.05
N GLN A 30 -7.37 -23.30 -5.07
CA GLN A 30 -7.70 -22.27 -4.06
C GLN A 30 -7.78 -22.87 -2.65
N ARG A 31 -8.36 -24.06 -2.50
CA ARG A 31 -8.47 -24.73 -1.20
C ARG A 31 -7.11 -25.16 -0.66
N GLU A 32 -6.27 -25.77 -1.49
CA GLU A 32 -4.90 -26.15 -1.11
C GLU A 32 -4.05 -24.93 -0.76
N ALA A 33 -4.20 -23.84 -1.54
CA ALA A 33 -3.54 -22.57 -1.24
C ALA A 33 -4.01 -22.00 0.11
N TYR A 34 -5.31 -22.07 0.43
CA TYR A 34 -5.82 -21.63 1.73
C TYR A 34 -5.32 -22.52 2.87
N GLU A 35 -5.20 -23.83 2.68
CA GLU A 35 -4.61 -24.75 3.66
C GLU A 35 -3.14 -24.39 3.97
N TYR A 36 -2.39 -23.93 2.95
CA TYR A 36 -1.04 -23.41 3.17
C TYR A 36 -1.03 -22.04 3.86
N TRP A 37 -1.77 -21.06 3.35
CA TRP A 37 -1.67 -19.66 3.81
C TRP A 37 -2.41 -19.42 5.12
N GLY A 38 -3.61 -20.00 5.25
CA GLY A 38 -4.57 -19.67 6.29
C GLY A 38 -4.97 -18.19 6.30
N TYR A 39 -5.63 -17.78 7.39
CA TYR A 39 -5.94 -16.37 7.62
C TYR A 39 -4.68 -15.63 8.09
N LEU A 40 -4.36 -14.49 7.45
CA LEU A 40 -3.07 -13.82 7.59
C LEU A 40 -2.98 -12.77 8.70
N PHE A 41 -4.06 -12.58 9.46
CA PHE A 41 -4.12 -11.62 10.55
C PHE A 41 -4.45 -12.28 11.88
N LYS A 42 -3.81 -11.79 12.94
CA LYS A 42 -4.07 -12.19 14.32
C LYS A 42 -5.24 -11.38 14.92
N PRO A 43 -5.86 -11.85 16.00
CA PRO A 43 -6.95 -11.10 16.67
C PRO A 43 -6.54 -9.69 17.14
N ASP A 44 -5.26 -9.50 17.45
CA ASP A 44 -4.67 -8.22 17.86
C ASP A 44 -4.35 -7.26 16.70
N LYS A 45 -4.82 -7.59 15.48
CA LYS A 45 -4.63 -6.79 14.25
C LYS A 45 -3.20 -6.74 13.74
N THR A 46 -2.33 -7.61 14.22
CA THR A 46 -1.00 -7.79 13.65
C THR A 46 -0.98 -8.90 12.60
N GLY A 47 0.01 -8.87 11.71
CA GLY A 47 0.24 -9.95 10.74
C GLY A 47 0.68 -11.26 11.41
N THR A 48 0.25 -12.38 10.84
CA THR A 48 0.83 -13.70 11.15
C THR A 48 2.27 -13.80 10.67
N ASP A 49 2.99 -14.82 11.11
CA ASP A 49 4.36 -15.03 10.64
C ASP A 49 4.39 -15.34 9.14
N LYS A 50 3.35 -15.99 8.59
CA LYS A 50 3.18 -16.18 7.14
C LYS A 50 3.05 -14.86 6.39
N LEU A 51 2.27 -13.90 6.92
CA LEU A 51 2.20 -12.57 6.32
C LEU A 51 3.56 -11.89 6.34
N LYS A 52 4.29 -11.96 7.47
CA LYS A 52 5.63 -11.39 7.59
C LYS A 52 6.62 -12.02 6.61
N THR A 53 6.59 -13.34 6.45
CA THR A 53 7.41 -14.07 5.46
C THR A 53 7.11 -13.58 4.05
N LEU A 54 5.83 -13.49 3.66
CA LEU A 54 5.43 -12.98 2.36
C LEU A 54 5.96 -11.55 2.13
N LEU A 55 5.75 -10.66 3.11
CA LEU A 55 6.15 -9.26 2.99
C LEU A 55 7.68 -9.08 2.96
N ARG A 56 8.45 -9.95 3.63
CA ARG A 56 9.91 -9.99 3.51
C ARG A 56 10.34 -10.43 2.12
N GLY A 57 9.78 -11.52 1.60
CA GLY A 57 10.06 -11.98 0.24
C GLY A 57 9.72 -10.93 -0.82
N LEU A 58 8.62 -10.20 -0.66
CA LEU A 58 8.27 -9.10 -1.56
C LEU A 58 9.24 -7.92 -1.44
N LYS A 59 9.71 -7.60 -0.23
CA LYS A 59 10.74 -6.57 -0.04
C LYS A 59 12.03 -6.94 -0.78
N ASP A 60 12.47 -8.20 -0.68
CA ASP A 60 13.67 -8.65 -1.37
C ASP A 60 13.49 -8.57 -2.89
N LEU A 61 12.33 -9.00 -3.39
CA LEU A 61 11.98 -8.87 -4.79
C LEU A 61 12.00 -7.39 -5.26
N ILE A 62 11.46 -6.47 -4.47
CA ILE A 62 11.47 -5.03 -4.80
C ILE A 62 12.91 -4.50 -4.89
N ASN A 63 13.77 -4.87 -3.92
CA ASN A 63 15.18 -4.48 -3.92
C ASN A 63 15.97 -5.06 -5.11
N GLU A 64 15.64 -6.28 -5.54
CA GLU A 64 16.29 -6.92 -6.69
C GLU A 64 15.83 -6.34 -8.03
N GLN A 65 14.56 -5.95 -8.15
CA GLN A 65 13.96 -5.55 -9.43
C GLN A 65 14.04 -4.05 -9.70
N TYR A 66 13.92 -3.22 -8.67
CA TYR A 66 13.75 -1.78 -8.83
C TYR A 66 14.92 -1.04 -8.19
N GLU A 67 15.65 -0.26 -8.99
CA GLU A 67 16.81 0.54 -8.56
C GLU A 67 17.75 -0.21 -7.58
N PRO A 68 18.34 -1.37 -7.98
CA PRO A 68 19.14 -2.17 -7.06
C PRO A 68 20.29 -1.36 -6.46
N SER A 69 20.44 -1.43 -5.14
CA SER A 69 21.47 -0.71 -4.40
C SER A 69 22.01 -1.55 -3.24
N ASP A 70 23.08 -1.06 -2.59
CA ASP A 70 23.64 -1.64 -1.37
C ASP A 70 22.79 -1.33 -0.12
N ASN A 71 21.85 -0.39 -0.22
CA ASN A 71 20.89 -0.11 0.83
C ASN A 71 19.72 -1.11 0.79
N PRO A 72 19.46 -1.85 1.89
CA PRO A 72 18.38 -2.82 1.94
C PRO A 72 17.00 -2.22 2.25
N ASP A 73 16.90 -0.93 2.57
CA ASP A 73 15.65 -0.24 2.94
C ASP A 73 14.91 0.27 1.68
N LEU A 74 13.58 0.13 1.63
CA LEU A 74 12.76 0.42 0.44
C LEU A 74 12.53 1.92 0.25
N THR A 75 13.02 2.49 -0.85
CA THR A 75 12.84 3.90 -1.18
C THR A 75 11.43 4.20 -1.75
N PRO A 76 10.96 5.46 -1.72
CA PRO A 76 9.70 5.83 -2.33
C PRO A 76 9.66 5.51 -3.84
N ASN A 77 10.77 5.70 -4.56
CA ASN A 77 10.88 5.33 -5.97
C ASN A 77 10.58 3.84 -6.21
N GLN A 78 11.24 2.96 -5.44
CA GLN A 78 11.03 1.52 -5.56
C GLN A 78 9.58 1.12 -5.26
N LEU A 79 8.97 1.72 -4.24
CA LEU A 79 7.57 1.48 -3.90
C LEU A 79 6.63 1.95 -5.01
N ALA A 80 6.85 3.13 -5.58
CA ALA A 80 6.07 3.65 -6.69
C ALA A 80 6.10 2.71 -7.91
N HIS A 81 7.28 2.19 -8.23
CA HIS A 81 7.46 1.19 -9.29
C HIS A 81 6.71 -0.12 -9.00
N PHE A 82 6.85 -0.67 -7.79
CA PHE A 82 6.16 -1.88 -7.36
C PHE A 82 4.64 -1.77 -7.53
N TYR A 83 4.03 -0.67 -7.08
CA TYR A 83 2.59 -0.47 -7.24
C TYR A 83 2.18 -0.29 -8.70
N ARG A 84 2.95 0.43 -9.52
CA ARG A 84 2.68 0.60 -10.97
C ARG A 84 2.67 -0.74 -11.71
N ASP A 85 3.60 -1.61 -11.37
CA ASP A 85 3.69 -2.95 -11.97
C ASP A 85 2.53 -3.87 -11.60
N LEU A 86 1.79 -3.52 -10.55
CA LEU A 86 0.58 -4.20 -10.07
C LEU A 86 -0.69 -3.37 -10.36
N HIS A 87 -0.62 -2.51 -11.38
CA HIS A 87 -1.72 -1.68 -11.86
C HIS A 87 -2.28 -0.66 -10.85
N GLY A 88 -1.57 -0.41 -9.74
CA GLY A 88 -1.82 0.69 -8.82
C GLY A 88 -1.14 1.98 -9.26
N ASN A 89 -1.63 3.13 -8.79
CA ASN A 89 -0.95 4.42 -9.00
C ASN A 89 -0.76 5.14 -7.67
N TYR A 90 0.44 4.99 -7.11
CA TYR A 90 0.85 5.60 -5.85
C TYR A 90 1.90 6.69 -6.05
N ASP A 91 2.08 7.16 -7.29
CA ASP A 91 3.08 8.16 -7.63
C ASP A 91 2.82 9.48 -6.89
N GLN A 92 1.57 9.88 -6.71
CA GLN A 92 1.25 11.10 -5.96
C GLN A 92 1.76 11.01 -4.50
N LEU A 93 1.70 9.83 -3.90
CA LEU A 93 2.22 9.60 -2.55
C LEU A 93 3.74 9.50 -2.54
N PHE A 94 4.34 8.66 -3.37
CA PHE A 94 5.76 8.34 -3.23
C PHE A 94 6.69 9.27 -4.02
N LEU A 95 6.21 9.87 -5.11
CA LEU A 95 6.97 10.76 -5.98
C LEU A 95 6.49 12.21 -5.92
N GLY A 96 5.20 12.43 -5.70
CA GLY A 96 4.57 13.75 -5.66
C GLY A 96 4.52 14.40 -4.27
N THR A 97 4.83 13.66 -3.21
CA THR A 97 4.84 14.17 -1.83
C THR A 97 6.29 14.44 -1.40
N PRO A 98 6.59 15.59 -0.77
CA PRO A 98 7.94 15.90 -0.30
C PRO A 98 8.48 14.84 0.66
N SER A 99 9.79 14.57 0.60
CA SER A 99 10.45 13.55 1.41
C SER A 99 10.22 13.72 2.92
N GLU A 100 10.27 14.95 3.42
CA GLU A 100 9.98 15.24 4.83
C GLU A 100 8.53 14.89 5.22
N SER A 101 7.57 15.13 4.33
CA SER A 101 6.17 14.74 4.55
C SER A 101 6.00 13.22 4.55
N ILE A 102 6.68 12.50 3.66
CA ILE A 102 6.66 11.02 3.66
C ILE A 102 7.27 10.49 4.96
N ALA A 103 8.41 11.04 5.40
CA ALA A 103 9.04 10.68 6.68
C ALA A 103 8.08 10.92 7.86
N PHE A 104 7.35 12.04 7.84
CA PHE A 104 6.34 12.37 8.84
C PHE A 104 5.16 11.39 8.82
N ILE A 105 4.68 10.98 7.63
CA ILE A 105 3.65 9.94 7.49
C ILE A 105 4.14 8.63 8.11
N TYR A 106 5.35 8.19 7.78
CA TYR A 106 5.93 6.97 8.35
C TYR A 106 6.04 7.05 9.87
N LYS A 107 6.54 8.17 10.42
CA LYS A 107 6.61 8.40 11.87
C LYS A 107 5.23 8.32 12.52
N SER A 108 4.23 8.97 11.92
CA SER A 108 2.85 9.02 12.43
C SER A 108 2.15 7.66 12.42
N LEU A 109 2.50 6.80 11.46
CA LEU A 109 1.99 5.42 11.35
C LEU A 109 2.83 4.41 12.15
N GLY A 110 3.95 4.82 12.74
CA GLY A 110 4.88 3.91 13.41
C GLY A 110 5.68 3.02 12.44
N CYS A 111 5.78 3.41 11.17
CA CYS A 111 6.60 2.74 10.17
C CYS A 111 8.08 3.10 10.39
N LEU A 112 8.86 2.10 10.80
CA LEU A 112 10.30 2.26 10.96
C LEU A 112 10.98 2.55 9.62
N HIS A 113 11.65 3.69 9.53
CA HIS A 113 12.33 4.13 8.32
C HIS A 113 13.72 4.68 8.62
N SER A 114 14.56 4.73 7.59
CA SER A 114 15.84 5.43 7.58
C SER A 114 15.75 6.63 6.62
N LEU A 115 16.72 7.54 6.71
CA LEU A 115 16.91 8.58 5.70
C LEU A 115 18.10 8.20 4.83
N GLN A 116 17.87 8.17 3.53
CA GLN A 116 18.85 7.83 2.50
C GLN A 116 19.31 9.10 1.78
N PRO A 117 20.55 9.12 1.26
CA PRO A 117 21.01 10.22 0.44
C PRO A 117 20.13 10.36 -0.81
N LEU A 118 20.02 11.58 -1.34
CA LEU A 118 19.52 11.76 -2.70
C LEU A 118 20.42 11.00 -3.68
N HIS A 119 19.87 10.65 -4.85
CA HIS A 119 20.64 10.09 -5.95
C HIS A 119 21.96 10.84 -6.12
N HIS A 120 23.06 10.08 -6.15
CA HIS A 120 24.39 10.63 -6.00
C HIS A 120 24.76 11.45 -7.24
N THR A 121 24.73 12.77 -7.09
CA THR A 121 25.28 13.72 -8.06
C THR A 121 26.39 14.50 -7.38
N HIS A 122 27.29 15.12 -8.15
CA HIS A 122 28.34 15.97 -7.58
C HIS A 122 27.78 17.14 -6.74
N GLN A 123 26.52 17.53 -6.95
CA GLN A 123 25.85 18.60 -6.20
C GLN A 123 25.22 18.09 -4.89
N THR A 124 24.78 16.84 -4.84
CA THR A 124 24.10 16.23 -3.67
C THR A 124 25.03 15.38 -2.82
N ALA A 125 26.29 15.16 -3.25
CA ALA A 125 27.25 14.29 -2.56
C ALA A 125 27.58 14.71 -1.12
N PHE A 126 27.35 15.99 -0.76
CA PHE A 126 27.68 16.55 0.55
C PHE A 126 26.45 17.12 1.29
N THR A 127 25.23 16.77 0.86
CA THR A 127 24.00 17.17 1.54
C THR A 127 23.55 16.10 2.53
N ASP A 128 22.82 16.50 3.57
CA ASP A 128 22.21 15.57 4.51
C ASP A 128 21.26 14.59 3.79
N PRO A 129 21.14 13.34 4.27
CA PRO A 129 20.20 12.38 3.71
C PRO A 129 18.77 12.79 4.05
N THR A 130 17.89 12.77 3.05
CA THR A 130 16.49 13.21 3.22
C THR A 130 15.47 12.22 2.67
N VAL A 131 15.85 11.21 1.90
CA VAL A 131 14.90 10.27 1.26
C VAL A 131 14.44 9.23 2.29
N PRO A 132 13.15 9.20 2.71
CA PRO A 132 12.69 8.24 3.70
C PRO A 132 12.54 6.84 3.08
N ALA A 133 13.33 5.89 3.53
CA ALA A 133 13.28 4.51 3.09
C ALA A 133 12.75 3.58 4.19
N LEU A 134 11.77 2.74 3.88
CA LEU A 134 11.18 1.80 4.84
C LEU A 134 12.15 0.67 5.15
N LYS A 135 12.47 0.50 6.43
CA LYS A 135 13.14 -0.72 6.91
C LYS A 135 12.17 -1.90 6.82
N THR A 136 12.67 -3.13 6.91
CA THR A 136 11.82 -4.34 6.86
C THR A 136 10.60 -4.28 7.77
N GLU A 137 10.78 -3.92 9.05
CA GLU A 137 9.67 -3.82 10.00
C GLU A 137 8.72 -2.64 9.68
N GLY A 138 9.24 -1.55 9.11
CA GLY A 138 8.42 -0.44 8.65
C GLY A 138 7.57 -0.79 7.42
N TRP A 139 8.12 -1.56 6.48
CA TRP A 139 7.39 -2.11 5.33
C TRP A 139 6.28 -3.07 5.77
N ILE A 140 6.59 -3.97 6.71
CA ILE A 140 5.60 -4.88 7.28
C ILE A 140 4.47 -4.08 7.96
N MET A 141 4.81 -3.08 8.77
CA MET A 141 3.84 -2.19 9.42
C MET A 141 2.99 -1.46 8.39
N TRP A 142 3.63 -0.86 7.37
CA TRP A 142 2.97 -0.15 6.29
C TRP A 142 1.91 -1.03 5.62
N GLN A 143 2.31 -2.20 5.12
CA GLN A 143 1.40 -3.12 4.42
C GLN A 143 0.29 -3.65 5.32
N THR A 144 0.59 -3.92 6.60
CA THR A 144 -0.42 -4.37 7.58
C THR A 144 -1.49 -3.31 7.77
N ILE A 145 -1.09 -2.05 7.97
CA ILE A 145 -2.03 -0.92 8.10
C ILE A 145 -2.86 -0.77 6.82
N GLN A 146 -2.21 -0.76 5.66
CA GLN A 146 -2.91 -0.57 4.39
C GLN A 146 -3.93 -1.67 4.11
N LEU A 147 -3.60 -2.94 4.39
CA LEU A 147 -4.53 -4.07 4.27
C LEU A 147 -5.72 -3.97 5.24
N LEU A 148 -5.53 -3.41 6.44
CA LEU A 148 -6.62 -3.25 7.40
C LEU A 148 -7.51 -2.05 7.08
N LEU A 149 -6.98 -1.02 6.40
CA LEU A 149 -7.74 0.17 6.01
C LEU A 149 -8.42 0.03 4.64
N GLY A 150 -7.83 -0.72 3.71
CA GLY A 150 -8.34 -0.93 2.36
C GLY A 150 -8.04 -2.34 1.85
N PRO A 151 -8.62 -3.38 2.46
CA PRO A 151 -8.26 -4.76 2.16
C PRO A 151 -8.50 -5.16 0.72
N GLU A 152 -9.54 -4.64 0.07
CA GLU A 152 -9.87 -5.01 -1.30
C GLU A 152 -8.75 -4.66 -2.27
N GLU A 153 -8.26 -3.42 -2.19
CA GLU A 153 -7.17 -2.92 -3.03
C GLU A 153 -5.81 -3.53 -2.64
N HIS A 154 -5.46 -3.54 -1.35
CA HIS A 154 -4.12 -4.00 -0.97
C HIS A 154 -3.96 -5.51 -1.04
N SER A 155 -5.03 -6.28 -0.83
CA SER A 155 -4.96 -7.72 -1.05
C SER A 155 -4.81 -8.04 -2.53
N SER A 156 -5.42 -7.29 -3.45
CA SER A 156 -5.23 -7.53 -4.89
C SER A 156 -3.77 -7.35 -5.30
N PHE A 157 -3.09 -6.31 -4.80
CA PHE A 157 -1.66 -6.13 -5.09
C PHE A 157 -0.81 -7.33 -4.62
N LEU A 158 -1.02 -7.81 -3.38
CA LEU A 158 -0.25 -8.96 -2.88
C LEU A 158 -0.55 -10.24 -3.65
N ARG A 159 -1.82 -10.48 -3.98
CA ARG A 159 -2.27 -11.65 -4.74
C ARG A 159 -1.72 -11.64 -6.16
N GLU A 160 -1.75 -10.50 -6.81
CA GLU A 160 -1.19 -10.33 -8.15
C GLU A 160 0.34 -10.45 -8.12
N ALA A 161 1.01 -9.92 -7.09
CA ALA A 161 2.45 -10.05 -6.95
C ALA A 161 2.91 -11.51 -6.86
N VAL A 162 2.25 -12.32 -6.02
CA VAL A 162 2.61 -13.75 -5.90
C VAL A 162 2.27 -14.53 -7.17
N ALA A 163 1.21 -14.17 -7.89
CA ALA A 163 0.89 -14.81 -9.16
C ALA A 163 1.93 -14.46 -10.23
N LYS A 164 2.29 -13.18 -10.31
CA LYS A 164 3.19 -12.62 -11.33
C LYS A 164 4.64 -13.04 -11.15
N TRP A 165 5.14 -13.08 -9.92
CA TRP A 165 6.56 -13.31 -9.63
C TRP A 165 6.82 -14.51 -8.73
N ASP A 166 8.03 -15.07 -8.80
CA ASP A 166 8.47 -16.15 -7.91
C ASP A 166 8.97 -15.54 -6.59
N VAL A 167 8.03 -15.14 -5.73
CA VAL A 167 8.35 -14.58 -4.41
C VAL A 167 8.99 -15.66 -3.56
N LYS A 168 10.20 -15.41 -3.08
CA LYS A 168 10.96 -16.37 -2.25
C LYS A 168 10.81 -16.02 -0.78
N ASP A 169 10.73 -17.04 0.06
CA ASP A 169 10.94 -16.91 1.49
C ASP A 169 12.39 -16.42 1.74
N HIS A 170 12.53 -15.28 2.41
CA HIS A 170 13.83 -14.66 2.71
C HIS A 170 14.79 -15.62 3.45
N ASP A 171 14.27 -16.44 4.36
CA ASP A 171 15.10 -17.25 5.26
C ASP A 171 15.45 -18.61 4.63
N THR A 172 14.54 -19.20 3.86
CA THR A 172 14.72 -20.54 3.28
C THR A 172 15.06 -20.55 1.79
N GLY A 173 14.79 -19.44 1.08
CA GLY A 173 14.93 -19.33 -0.38
C GLY A 173 13.86 -20.11 -1.17
N ALA A 174 12.92 -20.79 -0.49
CA ALA A 174 11.85 -21.53 -1.14
C ALA A 174 10.85 -20.57 -1.79
N VAL A 175 10.35 -20.93 -2.97
CA VAL A 175 9.31 -20.15 -3.65
C VAL A 175 7.99 -20.34 -2.91
N LEU A 176 7.33 -19.22 -2.59
CA LEU A 176 6.01 -19.21 -1.95
C LEU A 176 4.92 -19.60 -2.97
N PRO A 177 3.77 -20.15 -2.53
CA PRO A 177 2.69 -20.51 -3.44
C PRO A 177 2.20 -19.33 -4.28
N LYS A 178 2.00 -19.61 -5.58
CA LYS A 178 1.53 -18.64 -6.59
C LYS A 178 0.10 -18.17 -6.36
N VAL A 179 -0.74 -19.05 -5.79
CA VAL A 179 -2.12 -18.74 -5.47
C VAL A 179 -2.19 -18.23 -4.04
N LEU A 180 -2.75 -17.03 -3.90
CA LEU A 180 -3.08 -16.42 -2.62
C LEU A 180 -4.59 -16.10 -2.62
N PRO A 181 -5.39 -16.89 -1.89
CA PRO A 181 -6.84 -16.70 -1.83
C PRO A 181 -7.24 -15.34 -1.24
N ARG A 182 -8.40 -14.80 -1.65
CA ARG A 182 -8.92 -13.53 -1.12
C ARG A 182 -9.30 -13.64 0.35
N GLU A 183 -9.72 -14.84 0.75
CA GLU A 183 -10.18 -15.26 2.08
C GLU A 183 -9.05 -15.24 3.11
N CYS A 184 -7.78 -15.20 2.68
CA CYS A 184 -6.63 -15.02 3.56
C CYS A 184 -6.57 -13.62 4.22
N PHE A 185 -7.35 -12.65 3.69
CA PHE A 185 -7.35 -11.26 4.11
C PHE A 185 -8.70 -10.81 4.67
N PRO A 186 -8.77 -9.70 5.45
CA PRO A 186 -10.03 -9.10 5.85
C PRO A 186 -10.91 -8.79 4.63
N LEU A 187 -12.22 -9.03 4.70
CA LEU A 187 -13.12 -8.68 3.58
C LEU A 187 -13.47 -7.19 3.55
N GLU A 188 -13.52 -6.57 4.72
CA GLU A 188 -13.92 -5.18 4.93
C GLU A 188 -12.87 -4.47 5.79
N PRO A 189 -12.76 -3.13 5.72
CA PRO A 189 -11.87 -2.37 6.60
C PRO A 189 -12.11 -2.68 8.08
N ASP A 190 -11.02 -2.83 8.84
CA ASP A 190 -11.10 -3.09 10.27
C ASP A 190 -11.54 -1.83 11.02
N LYS A 191 -12.66 -1.92 11.72
CA LYS A 191 -13.29 -0.79 12.41
C LYS A 191 -12.39 -0.12 13.45
N HIS A 192 -11.56 -0.90 14.15
CA HIS A 192 -10.67 -0.34 15.16
C HIS A 192 -9.49 0.39 14.50
N MET A 193 -8.94 -0.16 13.43
CA MET A 193 -7.90 0.49 12.67
C MET A 193 -8.38 1.77 11.98
N VAL A 194 -9.60 1.75 11.45
CA VAL A 194 -10.25 2.95 10.87
C VAL A 194 -10.39 4.04 11.93
N ALA A 195 -10.97 3.72 13.09
CA ALA A 195 -11.14 4.69 14.17
C ALA A 195 -9.80 5.22 14.71
N TRP A 196 -8.79 4.35 14.84
CA TRP A 196 -7.44 4.76 15.21
C TRP A 196 -6.85 5.74 14.19
N TYR A 197 -6.96 5.42 12.90
CA TYR A 197 -6.43 6.25 11.82
C TYR A 197 -7.13 7.62 11.76
N GLU A 198 -8.46 7.64 11.88
CA GLU A 198 -9.24 8.88 11.98
C GLU A 198 -8.80 9.73 13.18
N GLY A 199 -8.53 9.09 14.33
CA GLY A 199 -8.00 9.77 15.52
C GLY A 199 -6.61 10.37 15.30
N VAL A 200 -5.72 9.67 14.59
CA VAL A 200 -4.42 10.22 14.17
C VAL A 200 -4.61 11.40 13.23
N SER A 201 -5.48 11.29 12.22
CA SER A 201 -5.78 12.37 11.27
C SER A 201 -6.33 13.62 11.99
N GLU A 202 -7.24 13.45 12.95
CA GLU A 202 -7.84 14.56 13.68
C GLU A 202 -6.83 15.25 14.59
N ARG A 203 -6.01 14.46 15.30
CA ARG A 203 -4.92 15.01 16.13
C ARG A 203 -3.96 15.86 15.29
N LEU A 204 -3.51 15.32 14.14
CA LEU A 204 -2.60 16.02 13.24
C LEU A 204 -3.22 17.30 12.68
N ARG A 205 -4.51 17.27 12.34
CA ARG A 205 -5.25 18.46 11.90
C ARG A 205 -5.23 19.55 12.97
N ARG A 206 -5.56 19.20 14.22
CA ARG A 206 -5.57 20.14 15.33
C ARG A 206 -4.19 20.73 15.60
N GLU A 207 -3.14 19.90 15.61
CA GLU A 207 -1.75 20.36 15.81
C GLU A 207 -1.34 21.38 14.73
N ALA A 208 -1.74 21.17 13.48
CA ALA A 208 -1.45 22.10 12.40
C ALA A 208 -2.23 23.43 12.53
N GLU A 209 -3.51 23.37 12.89
CA GLU A 209 -4.33 24.57 13.14
C GLU A 209 -3.80 25.38 14.33
N GLU A 210 -3.34 24.72 15.39
CA GLU A 210 -2.73 25.37 16.55
C GLU A 210 -1.42 26.08 16.19
N GLU A 211 -0.57 25.46 15.39
CA GLU A 211 0.70 26.03 14.93
C GLU A 211 0.49 27.21 13.97
N GLU A 212 -0.46 27.12 13.04
CA GLU A 212 -0.83 28.25 12.17
C GLU A 212 -1.31 29.45 12.98
N ARG A 213 -2.13 29.22 14.01
CA ARG A 213 -2.56 30.28 14.92
C ARG A 213 -1.40 30.89 15.70
N HIS A 214 -0.47 30.07 16.21
CA HIS A 214 0.71 30.57 16.92
C HIS A 214 1.57 31.47 16.02
N LYS A 215 1.77 31.09 14.76
CA LYS A 215 2.50 31.90 13.78
C LYS A 215 1.79 33.22 13.46
N GLN A 216 0.47 33.22 13.34
CA GLN A 216 -0.29 34.46 13.11
C GLN A 216 -0.09 35.45 14.26
N ILE A 217 -0.10 34.95 15.51
CA ILE A 217 0.13 35.77 16.70
C ILE A 217 1.58 36.29 16.75
N GLU A 218 2.58 35.48 16.42
CA GLU A 218 3.99 35.91 16.37
C GLU A 218 4.21 37.00 15.32
N VAL A 219 3.63 36.85 14.12
CA VAL A 219 3.73 37.86 13.05
C VAL A 219 3.03 39.16 13.45
N GLU A 220 1.89 39.10 14.15
CA GLU A 220 1.19 40.28 14.66
C GLU A 220 2.01 41.00 15.75
N HIS A 221 2.73 40.25 16.59
CA HIS A 221 3.59 40.80 17.65
C HIS A 221 4.91 41.39 17.12
N ASP A 222 5.50 40.83 16.06
CA ASP A 222 6.75 41.34 15.45
C ASP A 222 6.58 42.66 14.68
N LEU A 223 5.34 43.07 14.36
CA LEU A 223 5.06 44.38 13.76
C LEU A 223 5.17 45.55 14.77
N ASP A 224 5.18 45.26 16.07
CA ASP A 224 5.20 46.25 17.15
C ASP A 224 6.56 46.35 17.91
N GLN A 225 7.60 45.58 17.53
CA GLN A 225 8.93 45.62 18.19
C GLN A 225 10.10 45.97 17.24
N PRO A 226 11.13 46.70 17.71
CA PRO A 226 12.39 46.88 16.97
C PRO A 226 13.17 45.56 16.90
N PRO A 227 14.00 45.33 15.87
CA PRO A 227 14.44 43.98 15.50
C PRO A 227 15.27 43.31 16.60
N PRO A 228 14.91 42.10 17.05
CA PRO A 228 15.68 41.37 18.05
C PRO A 228 16.91 40.68 17.42
N ARG A 229 18.01 40.60 18.19
CA ARG A 229 19.18 39.79 17.85
C ARG A 229 18.79 38.31 17.90
N ARG A 230 18.83 37.63 16.75
CA ARG A 230 18.52 36.20 16.60
C ARG A 230 19.34 35.35 17.58
N ILE A 231 18.65 34.69 18.51
CA ILE A 231 19.13 33.49 19.17
C ILE A 231 18.36 32.34 18.50
N LEU A 232 19.09 31.48 17.78
CA LEU A 232 18.53 30.27 17.17
C LEU A 232 18.24 29.27 18.30
N SER A 233 16.96 29.06 18.60
CA SER A 233 16.52 27.89 19.36
C SER A 233 16.30 26.76 18.36
N GLU A 234 17.12 25.71 18.49
CA GLU A 234 16.91 24.40 17.87
C GLU A 234 15.74 23.73 18.58
N ASP A 235 14.56 23.63 17.94
CA ASP A 235 13.51 22.72 18.40
C ASP A 235 12.71 22.10 17.23
N ASP A 236 12.62 20.78 17.31
CA ASP A 236 11.81 19.77 16.61
C ASP A 236 11.49 19.91 15.08
N GLY A 237 12.52 19.66 14.25
CA GLY A 237 12.58 18.61 13.21
C GLY A 237 11.51 18.41 12.12
N ALA A 238 10.39 19.13 12.10
CA ALA A 238 9.42 19.07 10.99
C ALA A 238 8.99 20.50 10.64
N SER A 239 9.49 21.00 9.50
CA SER A 239 9.07 22.28 8.96
C SER A 239 7.54 22.26 8.71
N VAL A 240 6.90 23.41 8.85
CA VAL A 240 5.45 23.54 8.57
C VAL A 240 5.13 23.23 7.12
N ASP A 241 6.11 23.37 6.21
CA ASP A 241 5.98 22.95 4.82
C ASP A 241 5.77 21.43 4.69
N SER A 242 6.38 20.63 5.58
CA SER A 242 6.26 19.17 5.58
C SER A 242 4.91 18.69 6.11
N ARG A 243 4.21 19.47 6.96
CA ARG A 243 2.93 19.05 7.56
C ARG A 243 1.74 19.14 6.59
N GLY A 244 1.73 20.11 5.68
CA GLY A 244 0.63 20.30 4.71
C GLY A 244 0.37 19.08 3.81
N PRO A 245 1.37 18.59 3.05
CA PRO A 245 1.22 17.39 2.22
C PRO A 245 0.94 16.13 3.03
N ALA A 246 1.50 16.00 4.24
CA ALA A 246 1.20 14.87 5.12
C ALA A 246 -0.28 14.88 5.58
N LEU A 247 -0.83 16.05 5.92
CA LEU A 247 -2.25 16.20 6.23
C LEU A 247 -3.14 15.84 5.03
N ALA A 248 -2.72 16.15 3.81
CA ALA A 248 -3.44 15.76 2.60
C ALA A 248 -3.55 14.23 2.50
N TYR A 249 -2.48 13.50 2.80
CA TYR A 249 -2.51 12.04 2.91
C TYR A 249 -3.50 11.56 3.98
N PHE A 250 -3.48 12.11 5.19
CA PHE A 250 -4.41 11.68 6.25
C PHE A 250 -5.88 12.02 5.97
N ARG A 251 -6.15 13.06 5.16
CA ARG A 251 -7.52 13.41 4.71
C ARG A 251 -8.03 12.49 3.61
N ASN A 252 -7.15 12.03 2.72
CA ASN A 252 -7.48 11.12 1.63
C ASN A 252 -6.38 10.06 1.56
N PRO A 253 -6.48 9.01 2.39
CA PRO A 253 -5.44 7.99 2.51
C PRO A 253 -5.12 7.42 1.14
N LEU A 254 -3.82 7.40 0.81
CA LEU A 254 -3.29 6.91 -0.46
C LEU A 254 -3.85 7.62 -1.70
N TYR A 255 -4.50 8.77 -1.50
CA TYR A 255 -5.20 9.51 -2.54
C TYR A 255 -6.22 8.67 -3.32
N ARG A 256 -6.93 7.74 -2.67
CA ARG A 256 -7.95 6.86 -3.32
C ARG A 256 -9.01 7.60 -4.14
N HIS A 257 -9.17 8.90 -3.92
CA HIS A 257 -10.02 9.79 -4.70
C HIS A 257 -9.23 10.99 -5.27
N VAL A 258 -8.27 10.77 -6.18
CA VAL A 258 -7.63 11.91 -6.88
C VAL A 258 -8.64 12.67 -7.75
N ASP A 259 -9.73 12.03 -8.21
CA ASP A 259 -10.63 12.65 -9.22
C ASP A 259 -12.12 12.79 -8.82
N GLY A 260 -12.49 12.68 -7.54
CA GLY A 260 -13.88 12.92 -7.12
C GLY A 260 -14.94 12.02 -7.80
N ARG A 261 -14.54 10.92 -8.43
CA ARG A 261 -15.44 9.93 -9.02
C ARG A 261 -15.42 8.68 -8.15
N PRO A 262 -16.55 8.30 -7.52
CA PRO A 262 -16.64 7.03 -6.83
C PRO A 262 -16.32 5.90 -7.82
N SER A 263 -15.47 4.94 -7.42
CA SER A 263 -15.37 3.67 -8.12
C SER A 263 -16.72 2.95 -7.94
N ILE A 264 -17.64 3.20 -8.89
CA ILE A 264 -18.86 2.42 -9.03
C ILE A 264 -18.42 1.06 -9.56
N VAL A 265 -18.17 0.14 -8.63
CA VAL A 265 -18.20 -1.29 -8.91
C VAL A 265 -19.65 -1.62 -9.26
N ARG A 266 -19.96 -1.70 -10.56
CA ARG A 266 -21.23 -2.24 -11.03
C ARG A 266 -21.26 -3.72 -10.66
N LYS A 267 -21.95 -4.06 -9.57
CA LYS A 267 -22.42 -5.42 -9.31
C LYS A 267 -23.26 -5.86 -10.51
N ASN A 268 -22.76 -6.81 -11.28
CA ASN A 268 -23.55 -7.52 -12.29
C ASN A 268 -24.68 -8.27 -11.58
N SER A 269 -25.85 -7.62 -11.47
CA SER A 269 -27.09 -8.31 -11.11
C SER A 269 -27.52 -9.15 -12.30
N LYS A 270 -27.53 -10.47 -12.09
CA LYS A 270 -28.17 -11.46 -12.95
C LYS A 270 -29.57 -10.98 -13.33
N ARG A 271 -29.86 -10.90 -14.63
CA ARG A 271 -31.23 -10.74 -15.13
C ARG A 271 -31.99 -12.06 -14.90
N PRO A 272 -33.19 -12.06 -14.32
CA PRO A 272 -34.09 -13.20 -14.41
C PRO A 272 -34.61 -13.30 -15.85
N GLY A 273 -34.53 -14.51 -16.41
CA GLY A 273 -35.11 -14.84 -17.71
C GLY A 273 -36.63 -14.72 -17.68
N LEU A 274 -37.18 -14.13 -18.75
CA LEU A 274 -38.59 -14.18 -19.08
C LEU A 274 -38.72 -15.01 -20.36
N SER A 275 -39.31 -16.21 -20.21
CA SER A 275 -40.07 -16.91 -21.26
C SER A 275 -41.56 -16.62 -21.00
N PRO A 276 -42.43 -16.62 -22.01
CA PRO A 276 -42.62 -17.68 -23.01
C PRO A 276 -42.21 -17.32 -24.44
#